data_AF-A0A382M7D9-F1
#
_entry.id   AF-A0A382M7D9-F1
#
_cell.length_a   1.000
_cell.length_b   1.000
_cell.length_c   1.000
_cell.angle_alpha   90.00
_cell.angle_beta   90.00
_cell.angle_gamma   90.00
#
_symmetry.space_group_name_H-M   'P 1'
#
loop_
_entity.id
_entity.type
_entity.pdbx_description
1 polymer ?
#
loop_
_entity_poly.entity_id
_entity_poly.type
_entity_poly.pdbx_seq_one_letter_code
_entity_poly.pdbx_strand_id
1 'polypeptide(L)'
;HTLDPYELEFPFNGLGEFHGLEKIPRILTRPAEIRQTYQREFDAFQSRVKEGCEKNGVHYALVDTSKPLAQIMSNYLSFRMRTLKGKQH
;
A
#
# COMPACT_ATOMS: atom_id res chain seq x y z
N HIS A 1 -0.37 5.55 -4.94
CA HIS A 1 0.54 4.48 -4.50
C HIS A 1 -0.05 3.17 -4.98
N THR A 2 0.70 2.39 -5.75
CA THR A 2 0.27 1.09 -6.27
C THR A 2 0.91 -0.02 -5.45
N LEU A 3 0.12 -0.99 -5.01
CA LEU A 3 0.56 -2.10 -4.16
C LEU A 3 0.02 -3.44 -4.69
N ASP A 4 0.81 -4.50 -4.49
CA ASP A 4 0.38 -5.87 -4.70
C ASP A 4 -0.47 -6.36 -3.50
N PRO A 5 -1.56 -7.12 -3.72
CA PRO A 5 -2.34 -7.72 -2.64
C PRO A 5 -1.50 -8.54 -1.65
N TYR A 6 -0.38 -9.13 -2.08
CA TYR A 6 0.52 -9.88 -1.21
C TYR A 6 1.35 -8.97 -0.30
N GLU A 7 1.60 -7.72 -0.71
CA GLU A 7 2.23 -6.73 0.16
C GLU A 7 1.27 -6.25 1.26
N LEU A 8 -0.04 -6.23 0.97
CA LEU A 8 -1.09 -5.85 1.91
C LEU A 8 -1.39 -6.97 2.92
N GLU A 9 -1.66 -8.17 2.43
CA GLU A 9 -2.17 -9.28 3.25
C GLU A 9 -1.05 -10.20 3.78
N PHE A 10 0.13 -10.14 3.18
CA PHE A 10 1.27 -11.01 3.47
C PHE A 10 0.91 -12.51 3.60
N PRO A 11 0.23 -13.12 2.60
CA PRO A 11 -0.27 -14.49 2.68
C PRO A 11 0.81 -15.55 2.42
N PHE A 12 2.09 -15.19 2.56
CA PHE A 12 3.22 -16.11 2.35
C PHE A 12 3.26 -17.18 3.44
N ASN A 13 3.40 -18.45 3.04
CA ASN A 13 3.47 -19.61 3.92
C ASN A 13 4.65 -20.52 3.50
N GLY A 14 5.09 -21.41 4.40
CA GLY A 14 6.19 -22.34 4.12
C GLY A 14 7.58 -21.72 4.28
N LEU A 15 8.61 -22.35 3.70
CA LEU A 15 9.95 -21.79 3.62
C LEU A 15 10.04 -20.92 2.37
N GLY A 16 10.42 -19.65 2.52
CA GLY A 16 10.53 -18.70 1.42
C GLY A 16 11.92 -18.08 1.36
N GLU A 17 12.44 -17.91 0.16
CA GLU A 17 13.63 -17.08 -0.05
C GLU A 17 13.17 -15.65 -0.35
N PHE A 18 13.53 -14.70 0.50
CA PHE A 18 13.24 -13.29 0.28
C PHE A 18 14.32 -12.68 -0.62
N HIS A 19 13.90 -12.10 -1.74
CA HIS A 19 14.76 -11.40 -2.68
C HIS A 19 14.60 -9.90 -2.46
N GLY A 20 15.57 -9.28 -1.80
CA GLY A 20 15.57 -7.84 -1.63
C GLY A 20 15.93 -7.14 -2.94
N LEU A 21 15.05 -6.24 -3.39
CA LEU A 21 15.25 -5.47 -4.63
C LEU A 21 16.38 -4.42 -4.52
N GLU A 22 16.86 -4.13 -3.30
CA GLU A 22 17.83 -3.09 -2.98
C GLU A 22 19.28 -3.61 -2.86
N LYS A 23 19.64 -4.70 -3.56
CA LYS A 23 20.92 -5.42 -3.43
C LYS A 23 21.17 -5.99 -2.03
N ILE A 24 20.11 -6.32 -1.31
CA ILE A 24 20.18 -7.01 -0.02
C ILE A 24 20.49 -8.49 -0.30
N PRO A 25 21.35 -9.15 0.50
CA PRO A 25 21.58 -10.59 0.37
C PRO A 25 20.27 -11.38 0.44
N ARG A 26 20.21 -12.50 -0.26
CA ARG A 26 19.04 -13.40 -0.20
C ARG A 26 18.88 -13.89 1.23
N ILE A 27 17.69 -13.71 1.79
CA ILE A 27 17.38 -14.12 3.15
C ILE A 27 16.48 -15.35 3.07
N LEU A 28 16.99 -16.49 3.54
CA LEU A 28 16.14 -17.64 3.86
C LEU A 28 15.38 -17.31 5.13
N THR A 29 14.07 -17.16 5.03
CA THR A 29 13.21 -16.83 6.17
C THR A 29 11.97 -17.69 6.19
N ARG A 30 11.36 -17.78 7.37
CA ARG A 30 10.01 -18.33 7.54
C ARG A 30 9.07 -17.13 7.53
N PRO A 31 8.27 -16.91 6.47
CA PRO A 31 7.38 -15.75 6.38
C PRO A 31 6.44 -15.63 7.58
N ALA A 32 6.03 -16.75 8.19
CA ALA A 32 5.22 -16.76 9.40
C ALA A 32 5.88 -16.04 10.59
N GLU A 33 7.20 -16.12 10.74
CA GLU A 33 7.94 -15.50 11.86
C GLU A 33 8.06 -13.99 11.68
N ILE A 34 8.18 -13.52 10.44
CA ILE A 34 8.33 -12.09 10.13
C ILE A 34 7.01 -11.40 9.81
N ARG A 35 5.91 -12.13 9.59
CA ARG A 35 4.61 -11.57 9.15
C ARG A 35 4.16 -10.41 10.02
N GLN A 36 4.18 -10.60 11.35
CA GLN A 36 3.72 -9.57 12.28
C GLN A 36 4.60 -8.32 12.22
N THR A 37 5.92 -8.50 12.18
CA THR A 37 6.86 -7.37 12.09
C THR A 37 6.73 -6.66 10.75
N TYR A 38 6.65 -7.42 9.64
CA TYR A 38 6.44 -6.87 8.31
C TYR A 38 5.18 -6.01 8.26
N GLN A 39 4.02 -6.54 8.67
CA GLN A 39 2.75 -5.82 8.65
C GLN A 39 2.82 -4.54 9.48
N ARG A 40 3.42 -4.60 10.67
CA ARG A 40 3.61 -3.41 11.52
C ARG A 40 4.46 -2.33 10.85
N GLU A 41 5.63 -2.70 10.31
CA GLU A 41 6.52 -1.74 9.65
C GLU A 41 5.91 -1.20 8.35
N PHE A 42 5.19 -2.05 7.63
CA PHE A 42 4.51 -1.70 6.39
C PHE A 42 3.35 -0.74 6.65
N ASP A 43 2.51 -0.99 7.65
CA ASP A 43 1.43 -0.07 8.06
C ASP A 43 1.97 1.27 8.55
N ALA A 44 3.08 1.26 9.30
CA ALA A 44 3.78 2.47 9.70
C ALA A 44 4.30 3.25 8.48
N PHE A 45 4.85 2.55 7.48
CA PHE A 45 5.28 3.17 6.22
C PHE A 45 4.11 3.79 5.45
N GLN A 46 3.02 3.04 5.25
CA GLN A 46 1.82 3.54 4.59
C GLN A 46 1.26 4.78 5.28
N SER A 47 1.23 4.78 6.62
CA SER A 47 0.78 5.92 7.41
C SER A 47 1.65 7.16 7.18
N ARG A 48 2.99 7.01 7.18
CA ARG A 48 3.91 8.11 6.87
C ARG A 48 3.70 8.67 5.47
N VAL A 49 3.50 7.81 4.47
CA VAL A 49 3.23 8.25 3.09
C VAL A 49 1.91 9.02 3.02
N LYS A 50 0.85 8.48 3.63
CA LYS A 50 -0.46 9.12 3.68
C LYS A 50 -0.40 10.49 4.34
N GLU A 51 0.20 10.58 5.53
CA GLU A 51 0.41 11.85 6.24
C GLU A 51 1.23 12.85 5.40
N GLY A 52 2.27 12.37 4.72
CA GLY A 52 3.08 13.17 3.80
C GLY A 52 2.24 13.77 2.68
N CYS A 53 1.36 12.98 2.05
CA CYS A 53 0.44 13.48 1.03
C CYS A 53 -0.54 14.51 1.62
N GLU A 54 -1.17 14.22 2.75
CA GLU A 54 -2.16 15.09 3.40
C GLU A 54 -1.56 16.44 3.80
N LYS A 55 -0.36 16.45 4.40
CA LYS A 55 0.37 17.68 4.78
C LYS A 55 0.68 18.58 3.58
N ASN A 56 0.84 18.00 2.39
CA ASN A 56 1.10 18.74 1.16
C ASN A 56 -0.19 19.04 0.36
N GLY A 57 -1.37 18.79 0.93
CA GLY A 57 -2.65 19.00 0.23
C GLY A 57 -2.88 18.08 -0.96
N VAL A 58 -2.14 16.96 -1.04
CA VAL A 58 -2.25 15.94 -2.08
C VAL A 58 -3.16 14.83 -1.60
N HIS A 59 -4.14 14.46 -2.42
CA HIS A 59 -4.99 13.31 -2.12
C HIS A 59 -4.20 12.00 -2.22
N TYR A 60 -4.09 11.29 -1.10
CA TYR A 60 -3.56 9.93 -1.08
C TYR A 60 -4.60 8.95 -1.67
N ALA A 61 -4.17 8.13 -2.61
CA ALA A 61 -4.96 7.02 -3.16
C ALA A 61 -4.10 5.76 -3.20
N LEU A 62 -4.57 4.72 -2.51
CA LEU A 62 -4.00 3.38 -2.55
C LEU A 62 -4.69 2.59 -3.67
N VAL A 63 -3.87 2.02 -4.56
CA VAL A 63 -4.29 1.27 -5.74
C VAL A 63 -3.82 -0.17 -5.54
N ASP A 64 -4.76 -1.06 -5.27
CA ASP A 64 -4.54 -2.50 -5.18
C ASP A 64 -4.59 -3.09 -6.59
N THR A 65 -3.48 -3.70 -7.02
CA THR A 65 -3.30 -4.23 -8.37
C THR A 65 -4.19 -5.44 -8.69
N SER A 66 -4.80 -6.06 -7.68
CA SER A 66 -5.78 -7.13 -7.90
C SER A 66 -7.14 -6.61 -8.40
N LYS A 67 -7.41 -5.31 -8.23
CA LYS A 67 -8.71 -4.71 -8.56
C LYS A 67 -8.75 -4.21 -10.01
N PRO A 68 -9.89 -4.32 -10.71
CA PRO A 68 -10.03 -3.78 -12.04
C PRO A 68 -9.78 -2.26 -12.09
N LEU A 69 -8.90 -1.82 -12.99
CA LEU A 69 -8.51 -0.41 -13.14
C LEU A 69 -9.72 0.53 -13.28
N ALA A 70 -10.73 0.13 -14.06
CA ALA A 70 -11.94 0.92 -14.28
C ALA A 70 -12.68 1.23 -12.96
N GLN A 71 -12.74 0.26 -12.04
CA GLN A 71 -13.36 0.45 -10.74
C GLN A 71 -12.55 1.42 -9.88
N ILE A 72 -11.22 1.27 -9.87
CA ILE A 72 -10.32 2.16 -9.14
C ILE A 72 -10.46 3.61 -9.63
N MET A 73 -10.47 3.80 -10.95
CA MET A 73 -10.61 5.13 -11.57
C MET A 73 -11.98 5.76 -11.26
N SER A 74 -13.06 4.97 -11.36
CA SER A 74 -14.42 5.43 -11.03
C SER A 74 -14.52 5.90 -9.57
N ASN A 75 -13.96 5.12 -8.64
CA ASN A 75 -13.93 5.46 -7.22
C ASN A 75 -13.11 6.74 -6.96
N TYR A 76 -11.94 6.85 -7.59
CA TYR A 76 -11.06 8.02 -7.42
C TYR A 76 -11.71 9.30 -7.96
N LEU A 77 -12.31 9.27 -9.15
CA LEU A 77 -12.98 10.43 -9.74
C LEU A 77 -14.19 10.87 -8.91
N SER A 78 -14.98 9.91 -8.42
CA SER A 78 -16.11 10.18 -7.52
C SER A 78 -15.66 10.82 -6.21
N PHE A 79 -14.56 10.32 -5.62
CA PHE A 79 -13.94 10.93 -4.45
C PHE A 79 -13.49 12.37 -4.74
N ARG A 80 -12.79 12.61 -5.85
CA ARG A 80 -12.34 13.95 -6.27
C ARG A 80 -13.50 14.92 -6.41
N MET A 81 -14.60 14.51 -7.05
CA MET A 81 -15.77 15.36 -7.23
C MET A 81 -16.39 15.80 -5.89
N ARG A 82 -16.44 14.91 -4.89
CA ARG A 82 -16.90 15.26 -3.53
C ARG A 82 -15.97 16.26 -2.84
N THR A 83 -14.66 16.04 -2.90
CA THR A 83 -13.67 16.93 -2.26
C THR A 83 -13.60 18.32 -2.89
N LEU A 84 -13.91 18.45 -4.19
CA LEU A 84 -14.01 19.74 -4.88
C LEU A 84 -15.26 20.53 -4.44
N LYS A 85 -16.40 19.86 -4.29
CA LYS A 85 -17.64 20.51 -3.80
C LYS A 85 -17.53 21.03 -2.38
N GLY A 86 -16.79 20.34 -1.51
CA GLY A 86 -16.57 20.76 -0.11
C GLY A 86 -15.66 21.99 0.08
N LYS A 87 -14.98 22.47 -0.97
CA LYS A 87 -14.13 23.69 -0.91
C LYS A 87 -14.86 24.97 -1.36
N GLN A 88 -16.13 24.88 -1.74
CA GLN A 88 -16.93 25.99 -2.28
C GLN A 88 -17.98 26.55 -1.29
N HIS A 89 -17.95 26.10 -0.04
CA HIS A 89 -18.69 26.63 1.10
C HIS A 89 -17.72 26.91 2.24
#